data_AF-A0A410VDX1-F1
#
_entry.id   AF-A0A410VDX1-F1
#
_cell.length_a   1.000
_cell.length_b   1.000
_cell.length_c   1.000
_cell.angle_alpha   90.00
_cell.angle_beta   90.00
_cell.angle_gamma   90.00
#
_symmetry.space_group_name_H-M   'P 1'
#
loop_
_entity.id
_entity.type
_entity.pdbx_description
1 polymer ?
#
loop_
_entity_poly.entity_id
_entity_poly.type
_entity_poly.pdbx_seq_one_letter_code
_entity_poly.pdbx_strand_id
1 'polypeptide(L)'
;MTATATSNAAGSTAWADTLLLSFAQAGYVRAEPAILQPAEPFLDLSGEDIRKSLYLTTDLSGEELCLRPDLTIPVARDYLASGRAGQPAGFSYLGPVFRYRGGQPSEFLQAGIESFGRQDRAAADAEMLALALEATAAFGVRDVEIRTGDVALFNALLDALNLYPVWRRRLVKDFNRKISLEQDLERLAAATTATRSEYEGVLAALAGSDRKAALAFVTDLMSIAGTTNVGGRTTAEIADRFLEQSTLKGGALPREAIAVLKRFLSITGNPDEAVAELRALTADAKLDLAGAIDQFESRVGFMAARGIEVKTTRFSTAFGRGLDYYTGFEFELHHRGNGAEPLVAGGRYDGLMTQLGSPTPIAAVGFSVWVDALTRIGRKVGA
;
A
#
# COMPACT_ATOMS: atom_id res chain seq x y z
N MET A 1 -12.90 -23.12 -41.12
CA MET A 1 -11.48 -22.98 -40.78
C MET A 1 -11.18 -21.49 -40.66
N THR A 2 -11.50 -20.93 -39.51
CA THR A 2 -11.17 -19.56 -39.13
C THR A 2 -9.72 -19.57 -38.70
N ALA A 3 -8.88 -18.79 -39.38
CA ALA A 3 -7.48 -18.62 -39.03
C ALA A 3 -7.40 -18.06 -37.61
N THR A 4 -7.05 -18.93 -36.67
CA THR A 4 -6.59 -18.57 -35.34
C THR A 4 -5.35 -17.72 -35.56
N ALA A 5 -5.48 -16.40 -35.36
CA ALA A 5 -4.33 -15.54 -35.20
C ALA A 5 -3.59 -16.05 -33.95
N THR A 6 -2.54 -16.83 -34.18
CA THR A 6 -1.50 -17.09 -33.19
C THR A 6 -1.03 -15.73 -32.70
N SER A 7 -1.42 -15.36 -31.47
CA SER A 7 -0.82 -14.21 -30.81
C SER A 7 0.68 -14.50 -30.71
N ASN A 8 1.49 -13.59 -31.23
CA ASN A 8 2.93 -13.66 -31.12
C ASN A 8 3.33 -13.64 -29.63
N ALA A 9 3.46 -14.82 -29.03
CA ALA A 9 4.44 -15.04 -27.99
C ALA A 9 5.82 -15.04 -28.66
N ALA A 10 6.78 -14.27 -28.11
CA ALA A 10 8.18 -14.15 -28.55
C ALA A 10 8.51 -13.10 -29.64
N GLY A 11 8.14 -11.84 -29.40
CA GLY A 11 8.89 -10.69 -29.90
C GLY A 11 8.90 -9.64 -28.80
N SER A 12 10.05 -9.41 -28.16
CA SER A 12 10.18 -8.28 -27.25
C SER A 12 9.84 -7.01 -28.03
N THR A 13 8.83 -6.28 -27.56
CA THR A 13 8.64 -4.92 -28.01
C THR A 13 9.87 -4.11 -27.61
N ALA A 14 10.37 -3.20 -28.45
CA ALA A 14 11.60 -2.44 -28.17
C ALA A 14 11.61 -1.73 -26.79
N TRP A 15 10.43 -1.36 -26.27
CA TRP A 15 10.29 -0.82 -24.91
C TRP A 15 10.66 -1.85 -23.82
N ALA A 16 10.39 -3.14 -24.03
CA ALA A 16 10.62 -4.19 -23.03
C ALA A 16 12.12 -4.44 -22.85
N ASP A 17 12.87 -4.50 -23.95
CA ASP A 17 14.32 -4.64 -23.91
C ASP A 17 14.98 -3.40 -23.29
N THR A 18 14.50 -2.20 -23.66
CA THR A 18 14.98 -0.94 -23.09
C THR A 18 14.73 -0.88 -21.58
N LEU A 19 13.53 -1.27 -21.14
CA LEU A 19 13.12 -1.26 -19.74
C LEU A 19 13.96 -2.25 -18.91
N LEU A 20 14.04 -3.51 -19.36
CA LEU A 20 14.80 -4.54 -18.65
C LEU A 20 16.30 -4.24 -18.64
N LEU A 21 16.84 -3.63 -19.71
CA LEU A 21 18.23 -3.19 -19.75
C LEU A 21 18.50 -2.06 -18.74
N SER A 22 17.62 -1.05 -18.64
CA SER A 22 17.73 0.02 -17.63
C SER A 22 17.75 -0.58 -16.22
N PHE A 23 16.83 -1.49 -15.92
CA PHE A 23 16.77 -2.15 -14.60
C PHE A 23 18.03 -2.98 -14.30
N ALA A 24 18.55 -3.72 -15.28
CA ALA A 24 19.78 -4.47 -15.12
C ALA A 24 21.00 -3.56 -14.90
N GLN A 25 21.09 -2.43 -15.62
CA GLN A 25 22.14 -1.42 -15.43
C GLN A 25 22.08 -0.76 -14.06
N ALA A 26 20.88 -0.60 -13.50
CA ALA A 26 20.66 -0.15 -12.13
C ALA A 26 20.95 -1.23 -11.06
N GLY A 27 21.33 -2.45 -11.46
CA GLY A 27 21.74 -3.52 -10.55
C GLY A 27 20.63 -4.47 -10.11
N TYR A 28 19.45 -4.43 -10.74
CA TYR A 28 18.30 -5.27 -10.40
C TYR A 28 18.30 -6.58 -11.19
N VAL A 29 18.28 -7.70 -10.46
CA VAL A 29 18.31 -9.05 -11.06
C VAL A 29 16.91 -9.45 -11.52
N ARG A 30 16.78 -9.98 -12.73
CA ARG A 30 15.47 -10.42 -13.25
C ARG A 30 14.93 -11.62 -12.44
N ALA A 31 13.72 -11.47 -11.92
CA ALA A 31 12.95 -12.50 -11.25
C ALA A 31 11.79 -12.99 -12.12
N GLU A 32 11.51 -14.29 -12.07
CA GLU A 32 10.43 -14.95 -12.80
C GLU A 32 9.69 -15.91 -11.85
N PRO A 33 8.97 -15.39 -10.84
CA PRO A 33 8.26 -16.25 -9.89
C PRO A 33 7.22 -17.12 -10.60
N ALA A 34 6.75 -18.17 -9.95
CA ALA A 34 5.69 -19.03 -10.49
C ALA A 34 4.37 -18.24 -10.70
N ILE A 35 3.58 -18.63 -11.70
CA ILE A 35 2.25 -18.03 -11.95
C ILE A 35 1.25 -18.44 -10.87
N LEU A 36 1.25 -19.73 -10.53
CA LEU A 36 0.38 -20.28 -9.50
C LEU A 36 1.03 -20.05 -8.14
N GLN A 37 0.29 -19.47 -7.21
CA GLN A 37 0.75 -19.10 -5.88
C GLN A 37 -0.25 -19.58 -4.82
N PRO A 38 0.17 -19.80 -3.56
CA PRO A 38 -0.78 -19.94 -2.46
C PRO A 38 -1.67 -18.71 -2.35
N ALA A 39 -2.98 -18.91 -2.11
CA ALA A 39 -3.95 -17.81 -2.10
C ALA A 39 -3.87 -16.95 -0.83
N GLU A 40 -3.56 -17.55 0.33
CA GLU A 40 -3.57 -16.91 1.66
C GLU A 40 -2.85 -15.55 1.68
N PRO A 41 -1.58 -15.41 1.22
CA PRO A 41 -0.90 -14.12 1.26
C PRO A 41 -1.65 -12.97 0.56
N PHE A 42 -2.35 -13.28 -0.53
CA PHE A 42 -3.09 -12.26 -1.29
C PHE A 42 -4.45 -11.95 -0.66
N LEU A 43 -5.08 -12.95 -0.07
CA LEU A 43 -6.32 -12.76 0.67
C LEU A 43 -6.08 -11.83 1.87
N ASP A 44 -4.98 -11.99 2.59
CA ASP A 44 -4.70 -11.25 3.82
C ASP A 44 -4.06 -9.88 3.60
N LEU A 45 -3.26 -9.71 2.55
CA LEU A 45 -2.37 -8.53 2.42
C LEU A 45 -2.74 -7.60 1.27
N SER A 46 -3.43 -8.07 0.23
CA SER A 46 -3.63 -7.28 -1.01
C SER A 46 -4.82 -6.30 -0.96
N GLY A 47 -5.49 -6.17 0.19
CA GLY A 47 -6.66 -5.31 0.36
C GLY A 47 -7.93 -5.83 -0.33
N GLU A 48 -9.07 -5.17 -0.06
CA GLU A 48 -10.39 -5.66 -0.52
C GLU A 48 -10.55 -5.67 -2.04
N ASP A 49 -9.96 -4.70 -2.75
CA ASP A 49 -10.11 -4.56 -4.21
C ASP A 49 -9.41 -5.72 -4.94
N ILE A 50 -8.19 -6.07 -4.54
CA ILE A 50 -7.48 -7.21 -5.13
C ILE A 50 -8.18 -8.51 -4.75
N ARG A 51 -8.60 -8.67 -3.49
CA ARG A 51 -9.32 -9.87 -2.99
C ARG A 51 -10.54 -10.20 -3.87
N LYS A 52 -11.34 -9.20 -4.25
CA LYS A 52 -12.53 -9.37 -5.12
C LYS A 52 -12.20 -9.70 -6.57
N SER A 53 -10.94 -9.57 -6.98
CA SER A 53 -10.47 -9.75 -8.36
C SER A 53 -9.67 -11.04 -8.59
N LEU A 54 -9.43 -11.84 -7.55
CA LEU A 54 -8.59 -13.04 -7.64
C LEU A 54 -9.23 -14.17 -8.46
N TYR A 55 -8.40 -14.90 -9.20
CA TYR A 55 -8.75 -16.20 -9.77
C TYR A 55 -8.23 -17.30 -8.84
N LEU A 56 -9.15 -17.95 -8.14
CA LEU A 56 -8.86 -19.00 -7.17
C LEU A 56 -9.02 -20.39 -7.80
N THR A 57 -8.22 -21.33 -7.31
CA THR A 57 -8.30 -22.75 -7.64
C THR A 57 -7.87 -23.58 -6.44
N THR A 58 -8.04 -24.88 -6.52
CA THR A 58 -7.64 -25.82 -5.46
C THR A 58 -6.90 -26.96 -6.09
N ASP A 59 -5.77 -27.36 -5.49
CA ASP A 59 -5.01 -28.50 -5.97
C ASP A 59 -5.62 -29.84 -5.50
N LEU A 60 -4.95 -30.96 -5.85
CA LEU A 60 -5.41 -32.30 -5.45
C LEU A 60 -5.25 -32.58 -3.95
N SER A 61 -4.43 -31.80 -3.22
CA SER A 61 -4.25 -31.92 -1.78
C SER A 61 -5.29 -31.12 -0.98
N GLY A 62 -6.03 -30.23 -1.64
CA GLY A 62 -6.99 -29.32 -1.01
C GLY A 62 -6.40 -27.95 -0.70
N GLU A 63 -5.17 -27.66 -1.12
CA GLU A 63 -4.53 -26.35 -0.95
C GLU A 63 -5.21 -25.32 -1.86
N GLU A 64 -5.59 -24.17 -1.29
CA GLU A 64 -6.15 -23.05 -2.04
C GLU A 64 -5.04 -22.24 -2.71
N LEU A 65 -5.11 -22.16 -4.02
CA LEU A 65 -4.15 -21.49 -4.87
C LEU A 65 -4.82 -20.36 -5.64
N CYS A 66 -4.02 -19.41 -6.14
CA CYS A 66 -4.47 -18.37 -7.02
C CYS A 66 -3.51 -18.20 -8.21
N LEU A 67 -4.05 -17.71 -9.32
CA LEU A 67 -3.20 -17.08 -10.33
C LEU A 67 -2.73 -15.73 -9.76
N ARG A 68 -1.41 -15.48 -9.78
CA ARG A 68 -0.83 -14.29 -9.16
C ARG A 68 -1.49 -12.99 -9.66
N PRO A 69 -2.03 -12.14 -8.77
CA PRO A 69 -2.64 -10.86 -9.14
C PRO A 69 -1.63 -9.72 -9.30
N ASP A 70 -0.44 -9.88 -8.73
CA ASP A 70 0.73 -9.00 -8.78
C ASP A 70 2.04 -9.81 -8.75
N LEU A 71 3.17 -9.12 -8.84
CA LEU A 71 4.52 -9.73 -8.80
C LEU A 71 5.31 -9.39 -7.53
N THR A 72 4.87 -8.43 -6.72
CA THR A 72 5.55 -7.99 -5.50
C THR A 72 5.55 -9.09 -4.45
N ILE A 73 4.39 -9.68 -4.14
CA ILE A 73 4.29 -10.76 -3.14
C ILE A 73 5.06 -12.01 -3.59
N PRO A 74 4.92 -12.51 -4.84
CA PRO A 74 5.70 -13.64 -5.30
C PRO A 74 7.22 -13.41 -5.23
N VAL A 75 7.71 -12.24 -5.65
CA VAL A 75 9.14 -11.90 -5.58
C VAL A 75 9.63 -11.82 -4.13
N ALA A 76 8.82 -11.25 -3.23
CA ALA A 76 9.13 -11.21 -1.80
C ALA A 76 9.23 -12.63 -1.20
N ARG A 77 8.30 -13.53 -1.55
CA ARG A 77 8.32 -14.93 -1.10
C ARG A 77 9.55 -15.68 -1.59
N ASP A 78 9.90 -15.55 -2.86
CA ASP A 78 11.10 -16.17 -3.43
C ASP A 78 12.38 -15.63 -2.77
N TYR A 79 12.44 -14.33 -2.48
CA TYR A 79 13.54 -13.73 -1.74
C TYR A 79 13.66 -14.28 -0.31
N LEU A 80 12.54 -14.39 0.42
CA LEU A 80 12.51 -14.93 1.79
C LEU A 80 12.88 -16.43 1.84
N ALA A 81 12.52 -17.19 0.81
CA ALA A 81 12.91 -18.59 0.67
C ALA A 81 14.39 -18.77 0.24
N SER A 82 15.04 -17.71 -0.23
CA SER A 82 16.43 -17.75 -0.70
C SER A 82 17.44 -17.64 0.46
N GLY A 83 18.67 -18.06 0.22
CA GLY A 83 19.79 -17.83 1.14
C GLY A 83 20.21 -16.35 1.31
N ARG A 84 19.54 -15.40 0.63
CA ARG A 84 19.81 -13.96 0.71
C ARG A 84 18.83 -13.20 1.62
N ALA A 85 17.85 -13.88 2.21
CA ALA A 85 16.88 -13.25 3.10
C ALA A 85 17.56 -12.42 4.20
N GLY A 86 17.14 -11.17 4.36
CA GLY A 86 17.73 -10.19 5.29
C GLY A 86 18.91 -9.39 4.72
N GLN A 87 19.51 -9.81 3.61
CA GLN A 87 20.58 -9.07 2.93
C GLN A 87 20.02 -8.11 1.87
N PRO A 88 20.72 -6.99 1.57
CA PRO A 88 20.36 -6.12 0.46
C PRO A 88 20.30 -6.89 -0.88
N ALA A 89 19.15 -6.84 -1.54
CA ALA A 89 18.93 -7.46 -2.84
C ALA A 89 17.90 -6.66 -3.64
N GLY A 90 18.13 -6.54 -4.95
CA GLY A 90 17.23 -5.88 -5.90
C GLY A 90 16.78 -6.85 -6.98
N PHE A 91 15.48 -6.88 -7.23
CA PHE A 91 14.85 -7.70 -8.26
C PHE A 91 14.06 -6.83 -9.24
N SER A 92 14.08 -7.19 -10.51
CA SER A 92 13.21 -6.63 -11.53
C SER A 92 12.34 -7.73 -12.14
N TYR A 93 11.19 -7.37 -12.71
CA TYR A 93 10.33 -8.33 -13.39
C TYR A 93 9.61 -7.72 -14.59
N LEU A 94 9.22 -8.60 -15.51
CA LEU A 94 8.26 -8.35 -16.59
C LEU A 94 7.54 -9.66 -16.86
N GLY A 95 6.25 -9.73 -16.53
CA GLY A 95 5.49 -10.97 -16.70
C GLY A 95 3.98 -10.79 -16.57
N PRO A 96 3.21 -11.85 -16.91
CA PRO A 96 1.75 -11.81 -16.83
C PRO A 96 1.27 -11.86 -15.37
N VAL A 97 0.20 -11.11 -15.09
CA VAL A 97 -0.59 -11.15 -13.85
C VAL A 97 -2.07 -11.29 -14.20
N PHE A 98 -2.86 -11.78 -13.24
CA PHE A 98 -4.24 -12.20 -13.47
C PHE A 98 -5.21 -11.56 -12.49
N ARG A 99 -6.14 -10.73 -12.99
CA ARG A 99 -7.21 -10.12 -12.18
C ARG A 99 -8.52 -10.04 -12.97
N TYR A 100 -9.65 -10.26 -12.31
CA TYR A 100 -10.95 -9.98 -12.91
C TYR A 100 -11.11 -8.45 -13.10
N ARG A 101 -11.34 -8.03 -14.34
CA ARG A 101 -11.35 -6.61 -14.75
C ARG A 101 -12.64 -6.20 -15.48
N GLY A 102 -13.78 -6.78 -15.09
CA GLY A 102 -15.10 -6.30 -15.53
C GLY A 102 -15.29 -6.24 -17.05
N GLY A 103 -14.90 -7.30 -17.77
CA GLY A 103 -15.03 -7.39 -19.24
C GLY A 103 -13.77 -7.02 -20.04
N GLN A 104 -12.71 -6.52 -19.38
CA GLN A 104 -11.37 -6.45 -19.96
C GLN A 104 -10.65 -7.82 -19.87
N PRO A 105 -9.60 -8.06 -20.67
CA PRO A 105 -8.75 -9.24 -20.51
C PRO A 105 -8.21 -9.36 -19.09
N SER A 106 -8.37 -10.55 -18.53
CA SER A 106 -7.98 -10.83 -17.15
C SER A 106 -6.48 -11.08 -17.00
N GLU A 107 -5.81 -11.47 -18.07
CA GLU A 107 -4.35 -11.58 -18.16
C GLU A 107 -3.78 -10.31 -18.79
N PHE A 108 -2.76 -9.73 -18.17
CA PHE A 108 -2.04 -8.56 -18.67
C PHE A 108 -0.62 -8.51 -18.11
N LEU A 109 0.25 -7.72 -18.75
CA LEU A 109 1.64 -7.59 -18.33
C LEU A 109 1.82 -6.55 -17.24
N GLN A 110 2.66 -6.90 -16.27
CA GLN A 110 3.17 -5.99 -15.24
C GLN A 110 4.70 -6.06 -15.27
N ALA A 111 5.34 -4.89 -15.18
CA ALA A 111 6.78 -4.77 -14.98
C ALA A 111 7.05 -4.00 -13.71
N GLY A 112 8.25 -4.10 -13.15
CA GLY A 112 8.56 -3.40 -11.91
C GLY A 112 9.88 -3.82 -11.30
N ILE A 113 10.13 -3.22 -10.13
CA ILE A 113 11.32 -3.43 -9.32
C ILE A 113 10.89 -3.61 -7.87
N GLU A 114 11.55 -4.54 -7.17
CA GLU A 114 11.53 -4.63 -5.72
C GLU A 114 12.95 -4.56 -5.15
N SER A 115 13.15 -3.71 -4.15
CA SER A 115 14.41 -3.54 -3.41
C SER A 115 14.21 -3.92 -1.95
N PHE A 116 14.96 -4.92 -1.47
CA PHE A 116 14.87 -5.45 -0.11
C PHE A 116 16.17 -5.24 0.66
N GLY A 117 16.07 -5.09 1.98
CA GLY A 117 17.20 -5.11 2.92
C GLY A 117 18.09 -3.86 2.94
N ARG A 118 17.84 -2.88 2.06
CA ARG A 118 18.60 -1.61 2.01
C ARG A 118 18.38 -0.75 3.27
N GLN A 119 19.47 -0.22 3.82
CA GLN A 119 19.45 0.63 5.02
C GLN A 119 19.39 2.13 4.69
N ASP A 120 19.81 2.51 3.48
CA ASP A 120 19.79 3.88 2.97
C ASP A 120 18.40 4.28 2.44
N ARG A 121 17.39 4.19 3.32
CA ARG A 121 15.95 4.27 2.99
C ARG A 121 15.60 5.45 2.09
N ALA A 122 16.00 6.68 2.46
CA ALA A 122 15.70 7.89 1.71
C ALA A 122 16.30 7.88 0.29
N ALA A 123 17.51 7.33 0.15
CA ALA A 123 18.17 7.19 -1.15
C ALA A 123 17.52 6.11 -2.01
N ALA A 124 17.12 4.99 -1.40
CA ALA A 124 16.39 3.92 -2.07
C ALA A 124 15.01 4.39 -2.55
N ASP A 125 14.28 5.16 -1.74
CA ASP A 125 12.98 5.74 -2.11
C ASP A 125 13.10 6.67 -3.32
N ALA A 126 14.11 7.56 -3.32
CA ALA A 126 14.39 8.46 -4.44
C ALA A 126 14.82 7.70 -5.71
N GLU A 127 15.56 6.60 -5.57
CA GLU A 127 15.93 5.73 -6.69
C GLU A 127 14.71 5.05 -7.32
N MET A 128 13.75 4.58 -6.51
CA MET A 128 12.52 3.96 -7.03
C MET A 128 11.71 4.94 -7.87
N LEU A 129 11.59 6.19 -7.44
CA LEU A 129 10.90 7.21 -8.24
C LEU A 129 11.67 7.54 -9.52
N ALA A 130 13.00 7.64 -9.48
CA ALA A 130 13.82 7.89 -10.67
C ALA A 130 13.67 6.76 -11.71
N LEU A 131 13.79 5.50 -11.29
CA LEU A 131 13.62 4.34 -12.17
C LEU A 131 12.19 4.19 -12.68
N ALA A 132 11.19 4.61 -11.91
CA ALA A 132 9.81 4.70 -12.39
C ALA A 132 9.62 5.74 -13.51
N LEU A 133 10.30 6.89 -13.42
CA LEU A 133 10.30 7.90 -14.50
C LEU A 133 11.05 7.42 -15.75
N GLU A 134 12.17 6.72 -15.57
CA GLU A 134 12.87 6.06 -16.68
C GLU A 134 11.97 5.01 -17.34
N ALA A 135 11.21 4.26 -16.54
CA ALA A 135 10.27 3.28 -17.05
C ALA A 135 9.21 3.94 -17.94
N THR A 136 8.59 5.07 -17.57
CA THR A 136 7.63 5.75 -18.46
C THR A 136 8.31 6.29 -19.72
N ALA A 137 9.54 6.81 -19.60
CA ALA A 137 10.32 7.30 -20.73
C ALA A 137 10.68 6.20 -21.74
N ALA A 138 10.88 4.94 -21.30
CA ALA A 138 11.12 3.79 -22.17
C ALA A 138 9.92 3.49 -23.10
N PHE A 139 8.71 3.91 -22.73
CA PHE A 139 7.51 3.85 -23.57
C PHE A 139 7.26 5.15 -24.36
N GLY A 140 8.19 6.10 -24.32
CA GLY A 140 8.06 7.42 -24.96
C GLY A 140 7.18 8.40 -24.20
N VAL A 141 6.76 8.09 -22.96
CA VAL A 141 5.89 8.94 -22.14
C VAL A 141 6.74 9.73 -21.15
N ARG A 142 6.97 11.00 -21.47
CA ARG A 142 7.81 11.91 -20.65
C ARG A 142 7.02 12.96 -19.88
N ASP A 143 5.84 13.35 -20.37
CA ASP A 143 4.96 14.28 -19.68
C ASP A 143 4.13 13.52 -18.63
N VAL A 144 4.72 13.36 -17.45
CA VAL A 144 4.10 12.67 -16.32
C VAL A 144 3.98 13.59 -15.11
N GLU A 145 2.81 13.60 -14.50
CA GLU A 145 2.56 14.20 -13.21
C GLU A 145 3.00 13.23 -12.11
N ILE A 146 3.87 13.69 -11.22
CA ILE A 146 4.31 12.93 -10.05
C ILE A 146 3.39 13.29 -8.88
N ARG A 147 2.76 12.28 -8.29
CA ARG A 147 1.98 12.40 -7.05
C ARG A 147 2.62 11.56 -5.96
N THR A 148 2.76 12.11 -4.76
CA THR A 148 3.49 11.49 -3.65
C THR A 148 2.76 11.66 -2.32
N GLY A 149 3.05 10.73 -1.42
CA GLY A 149 2.60 10.71 -0.03
C GLY A 149 3.64 10.05 0.88
N ASP A 150 3.37 10.07 2.18
CA ASP A 150 4.18 9.32 3.15
C ASP A 150 3.36 8.89 4.37
N VAL A 151 3.09 7.58 4.45
CA VAL A 151 2.35 6.97 5.56
C VAL A 151 3.13 7.10 6.88
N ALA A 152 4.46 7.18 6.84
CA ALA A 152 5.29 7.31 8.05
C ALA A 152 5.05 8.64 8.77
N LEU A 153 4.74 9.72 8.04
CA LEU A 153 4.38 11.01 8.64
C LEU A 153 3.07 10.91 9.42
N PHE A 154 2.07 10.22 8.86
CA PHE A 154 0.79 10.00 9.54
C PHE A 154 0.96 9.13 10.78
N ASN A 155 1.73 8.04 10.69
CA ASN A 155 2.02 7.18 11.84
C ASN A 155 2.76 7.96 12.95
N ALA A 156 3.76 8.77 12.61
CA ALA A 156 4.48 9.62 13.55
C ALA A 156 3.56 10.65 14.22
N LEU A 157 2.61 11.23 13.47
CA LEU A 157 1.60 12.12 14.04
C LEU A 157 0.73 11.38 15.06
N LEU A 158 0.23 10.19 14.71
CA LEU A 158 -0.60 9.39 15.60
C LEU A 158 0.16 8.94 16.87
N ASP A 159 1.46 8.69 16.76
CA ASP A 159 2.33 8.38 17.91
C ASP A 159 2.49 9.61 18.81
N ALA A 160 2.74 10.78 18.22
CA ALA A 160 2.88 12.03 18.98
C ALA A 160 1.57 12.48 19.66
N LEU A 161 0.41 12.21 19.05
CA LEU A 161 -0.90 12.48 19.64
C LEU A 161 -1.22 11.58 20.85
N ASN A 162 -0.46 10.50 21.06
CA ASN A 162 -0.63 9.55 22.17
C ASN A 162 -2.09 9.11 22.39
N LEU A 163 -2.76 8.77 21.29
CA LEU A 163 -4.16 8.35 21.31
C LEU A 163 -4.30 6.95 21.92
N TYR A 164 -5.48 6.65 22.48
CA TYR A 164 -5.80 5.28 22.89
C TYR A 164 -5.60 4.30 21.71
N PRO A 165 -5.10 3.07 21.96
CA PRO A 165 -4.78 2.11 20.90
C PRO A 165 -5.93 1.80 19.94
N VAL A 166 -7.18 1.90 20.39
CA VAL A 166 -8.36 1.77 19.50
C VAL A 166 -8.39 2.85 18.44
N TRP A 167 -8.20 4.12 18.82
CA TRP A 167 -8.27 5.26 17.93
C TRP A 167 -7.14 5.22 16.92
N ARG A 168 -5.93 4.87 17.37
CA ARG A 168 -4.79 4.65 16.47
C ARG A 168 -5.12 3.59 15.42
N ARG A 169 -5.58 2.40 15.83
CA ARG A 169 -5.90 1.31 14.89
C ARG A 169 -6.99 1.71 13.90
N ARG A 170 -8.04 2.38 14.38
CA ARG A 170 -9.13 2.86 13.52
C ARG A 170 -8.63 3.88 12.50
N LEU A 171 -7.88 4.89 12.94
CA LEU A 171 -7.36 5.95 12.08
C LEU A 171 -6.38 5.41 11.02
N VAL A 172 -5.49 4.49 11.38
CA VAL A 172 -4.60 3.81 10.42
C VAL A 172 -5.40 3.05 9.37
N LYS A 173 -6.42 2.29 9.81
CA LYS A 173 -7.29 1.53 8.90
C LYS A 173 -8.09 2.44 7.97
N ASP A 174 -8.62 3.55 8.47
CA ASP A 174 -9.42 4.48 7.68
C ASP A 174 -8.53 5.30 6.71
N PHE A 175 -7.30 5.65 7.11
CA PHE A 175 -6.31 6.32 6.27
C PHE A 175 -5.91 5.48 5.04
N ASN A 176 -5.72 4.17 5.23
CA ASN A 176 -5.32 3.26 4.14
C ASN A 176 -6.45 2.95 3.16
N ARG A 177 -7.71 3.32 3.48
CA ARG A 177 -8.85 3.14 2.58
C ARG A 177 -8.97 4.33 1.65
N LYS A 178 -9.47 4.12 0.42
CA LYS A 178 -9.86 5.21 -0.51
C LYS A 178 -11.07 6.04 -0.03
N ILE A 179 -11.40 5.98 1.25
CA ILE A 179 -12.47 6.76 1.88
C ILE A 179 -11.82 8.06 2.39
N SER A 180 -12.53 9.18 2.28
CA SER A 180 -12.06 10.44 2.85
C SER A 180 -12.05 10.33 4.38
N LEU A 181 -10.85 10.13 4.95
CA LEU A 181 -10.65 10.13 6.41
C LEU A 181 -11.20 11.40 7.06
N GLU A 182 -11.22 12.52 6.33
CA GLU A 182 -11.83 13.78 6.78
C GLU A 182 -13.33 13.63 7.08
N GLN A 183 -14.08 12.91 6.23
CA GLN A 183 -15.51 12.63 6.47
C GLN A 183 -15.71 11.71 7.67
N ASP A 184 -14.80 10.75 7.88
CA ASP A 184 -14.86 9.87 9.04
C ASP A 184 -14.52 10.63 10.33
N LEU A 185 -13.57 11.57 10.30
CA LEU A 185 -13.28 12.46 11.43
C LEU A 185 -14.49 13.34 11.79
N GLU A 186 -15.27 13.80 10.81
CA GLU A 186 -16.51 14.54 11.08
C GLU A 186 -17.58 13.69 11.74
N ARG A 187 -17.76 12.45 11.29
CA ARG A 187 -18.66 11.48 11.93
C ARG A 187 -18.22 11.18 13.35
N LEU A 188 -16.92 11.01 13.58
CA LEU A 188 -16.34 10.76 14.89
C LEU A 188 -16.49 11.95 15.85
N ALA A 189 -16.35 13.17 15.35
CA ALA A 189 -16.63 14.39 16.10
C ALA A 189 -18.11 14.52 16.50
N ALA A 190 -19.02 14.06 15.63
CA ALA A 190 -20.47 14.11 15.84
C ALA A 190 -21.02 12.96 16.69
N ALA A 191 -20.38 11.79 16.71
CA ALA A 191 -20.83 10.57 17.38
C ALA A 191 -20.78 10.59 18.92
N THR A 192 -20.64 11.76 19.55
CA THR A 192 -20.77 11.96 21.00
C THR A 192 -22.17 11.68 21.57
N THR A 193 -23.17 11.35 20.74
CA THR A 193 -24.51 10.95 21.18
C THR A 193 -24.66 9.43 21.14
N ALA A 194 -24.57 8.79 22.31
CA ALA A 194 -24.67 7.34 22.48
C ALA A 194 -26.02 6.80 21.99
N THR A 195 -26.01 6.00 20.92
CA THR A 195 -27.11 5.07 20.62
C THR A 195 -26.88 3.77 21.39
N ARG A 196 -27.94 3.30 22.07
CA ARG A 196 -27.92 2.07 22.87
C ARG A 196 -27.80 0.86 21.93
N SER A 197 -26.67 0.15 22.00
CA SER A 197 -26.40 -1.02 21.15
C SER A 197 -27.07 -2.28 21.71
N GLU A 198 -27.63 -3.16 20.87
CA GLU A 198 -28.18 -4.45 21.30
C GLU A 198 -27.15 -5.38 21.97
N TYR A 199 -25.86 -5.09 21.81
CA TYR A 199 -24.74 -5.88 22.35
C TYR A 199 -24.15 -5.32 23.65
N GLU A 200 -24.89 -4.50 24.42
CA GLU A 200 -24.35 -3.85 25.63
C GLU A 200 -23.66 -4.79 26.61
N GLY A 201 -24.20 -5.99 26.84
CA GLY A 201 -23.60 -6.98 27.74
C GLY A 201 -22.24 -7.51 27.26
N VAL A 202 -22.13 -7.77 25.96
CA VAL A 202 -20.88 -8.22 25.31
C VAL A 202 -19.84 -7.11 25.36
N LEU A 203 -20.24 -5.87 25.07
CA LEU A 203 -19.35 -4.71 25.12
C LEU A 203 -18.86 -4.42 26.53
N ALA A 204 -19.70 -4.59 27.56
CA ALA A 204 -19.30 -4.43 28.96
C ALA A 204 -18.30 -5.52 29.39
N ALA A 205 -18.51 -6.77 28.96
CA ALA A 205 -17.60 -7.88 29.24
C ALA A 205 -16.21 -7.71 28.57
N LEU A 206 -16.16 -6.97 27.47
CA LEU A 206 -14.94 -6.67 26.71
C LEU A 206 -14.30 -5.32 27.08
N ALA A 207 -14.84 -4.60 28.06
CA ALA A 207 -14.28 -3.33 28.50
C ALA A 207 -12.93 -3.56 29.23
N GLY A 208 -11.86 -2.95 28.73
CA GLY A 208 -10.51 -3.07 29.32
C GLY A 208 -9.77 -4.37 28.98
N SER A 209 -10.37 -5.26 28.17
CA SER A 209 -9.72 -6.47 27.67
C SER A 209 -8.63 -6.13 26.64
N ASP A 210 -7.62 -6.99 26.51
CA ASP A 210 -6.67 -6.93 25.39
C ASP A 210 -7.20 -7.67 24.16
N ARG A 211 -6.51 -7.55 23.02
CA ARG A 211 -6.91 -8.18 21.75
C ARG A 211 -7.01 -9.71 21.88
N LYS A 212 -6.10 -10.33 22.62
CA LYS A 212 -6.04 -11.80 22.77
C LYS A 212 -7.24 -12.29 23.60
N ALA A 213 -7.55 -11.60 24.69
CA ALA A 213 -8.71 -11.86 25.53
C ALA A 213 -10.02 -11.65 24.77
N ALA A 214 -10.12 -10.59 23.95
CA ALA A 214 -11.30 -10.36 23.12
C ALA A 214 -11.47 -11.41 22.02
N LEU A 215 -10.39 -11.82 21.38
CA LEU A 215 -10.41 -12.91 20.40
C LEU A 215 -10.92 -14.19 21.05
N ALA A 216 -10.32 -14.60 22.17
CA ALA A 216 -10.75 -15.80 22.90
C ALA A 216 -12.23 -15.74 23.29
N PHE A 217 -12.68 -14.62 23.85
CA PHE A 217 -14.06 -14.44 24.27
C PHE A 217 -15.06 -14.54 23.10
N VAL A 218 -14.74 -13.94 21.95
CA VAL A 218 -15.59 -14.02 20.76
C VAL A 218 -15.53 -15.41 20.14
N THR A 219 -14.38 -16.08 20.12
CA THR A 219 -14.26 -17.48 19.70
C THR A 219 -15.16 -18.39 20.55
N ASP A 220 -15.16 -18.22 21.86
CA ASP A 220 -16.01 -19.00 22.77
C ASP A 220 -17.50 -18.75 22.51
N LEU A 221 -17.90 -17.48 22.35
CA LEU A 221 -19.28 -17.10 22.00
C LEU A 221 -19.74 -17.72 20.68
N MET A 222 -18.89 -17.68 19.65
CA MET A 222 -19.18 -18.24 18.33
C MET A 222 -19.29 -19.77 18.37
N SER A 223 -18.41 -20.43 19.15
CA SER A 223 -18.47 -21.87 19.38
C SER A 223 -19.77 -22.28 20.10
N ILE A 224 -20.20 -21.52 21.11
CA ILE A 224 -21.46 -21.77 21.83
C ILE A 224 -22.66 -21.56 20.89
N ALA A 225 -22.62 -20.55 20.04
CA ALA A 225 -23.66 -20.27 19.06
C ALA A 225 -23.67 -21.23 17.86
N GLY A 226 -22.68 -22.13 17.74
CA GLY A 226 -22.57 -23.09 16.64
C GLY A 226 -22.30 -22.44 15.28
N THR A 227 -21.65 -21.27 15.26
CA THR A 227 -21.38 -20.50 14.04
C THR A 227 -19.88 -20.36 13.81
N THR A 228 -19.43 -20.58 12.57
CA THR A 228 -17.99 -20.48 12.22
C THR A 228 -17.67 -19.22 11.43
N ASN A 229 -18.55 -18.79 10.51
CA ASN A 229 -18.39 -17.58 9.70
C ASN A 229 -19.72 -16.84 9.57
N VAL A 230 -19.74 -15.54 9.89
CA VAL A 230 -20.92 -14.68 9.73
C VAL A 230 -20.61 -13.62 8.68
N GLY A 231 -21.25 -13.74 7.52
CA GLY A 231 -21.17 -12.73 6.45
C GLY A 231 -19.77 -12.54 5.85
N GLY A 232 -18.96 -13.60 5.77
CA GLY A 232 -17.62 -13.58 5.16
C GLY A 232 -16.54 -12.89 5.99
N ARG A 233 -16.81 -12.58 7.27
CA ARG A 233 -15.85 -12.02 8.22
C ARG A 233 -15.25 -13.11 9.11
N THR A 234 -13.97 -12.96 9.43
CA THR A 234 -13.27 -13.86 10.36
C THR A 234 -13.63 -13.55 11.81
N THR A 235 -13.49 -14.53 12.71
CA THR A 235 -13.69 -14.32 14.16
C THR A 235 -12.80 -13.20 14.72
N ALA A 236 -11.58 -13.06 14.18
CA ALA A 236 -10.66 -11.99 14.55
C ALA A 236 -11.19 -10.61 14.16
N GLU A 237 -11.75 -10.46 12.96
CA GLU A 237 -12.39 -9.20 12.54
C GLU A 237 -13.61 -8.86 13.43
N ILE A 238 -14.38 -9.87 13.84
CA ILE A 238 -15.53 -9.69 14.74
C ILE A 238 -15.05 -9.25 16.13
N ALA A 239 -14.02 -9.91 16.68
CA ALA A 239 -13.42 -9.55 17.97
C ALA A 239 -12.84 -8.13 17.97
N ASP A 240 -12.11 -7.76 16.91
CA ASP A 240 -11.57 -6.42 16.75
C ASP A 240 -12.69 -5.36 16.72
N ARG A 241 -13.84 -5.63 16.08
CA ARG A 241 -15.01 -4.72 16.10
C ARG A 241 -15.65 -4.57 17.47
N PHE A 242 -15.82 -5.66 18.23
CA PHE A 242 -16.40 -5.57 19.57
C PHE A 242 -15.47 -4.82 20.53
N LEU A 243 -14.17 -5.05 20.44
CA LEU A 243 -13.19 -4.31 21.23
C LEU A 243 -13.14 -2.83 20.84
N GLU A 244 -13.31 -2.51 19.56
CA GLU A 244 -13.47 -1.14 19.09
C GLU A 244 -14.72 -0.49 19.73
N GLN A 245 -15.87 -1.17 19.68
CA GLN A 245 -17.12 -0.66 20.25
C GLN A 245 -17.08 -0.52 21.78
N SER A 246 -16.39 -1.40 22.51
CA SER A 246 -16.29 -1.32 23.97
C SER A 246 -15.44 -0.13 24.41
N THR A 247 -14.37 0.17 23.66
CA THR A 247 -13.45 1.27 23.94
C THR A 247 -13.97 2.63 23.46
N LEU A 248 -14.85 2.67 22.46
CA LEU A 248 -15.59 3.88 22.08
C LEU A 248 -16.52 4.40 23.21
N LYS A 249 -16.94 3.55 24.16
CA LYS A 249 -17.59 3.99 25.41
C LYS A 249 -16.59 4.65 26.40
N GLY A 250 -15.29 4.42 26.23
CA GLY A 250 -14.21 4.93 27.10
C GLY A 250 -13.75 6.36 26.79
N GLY A 251 -14.28 7.00 25.74
CA GLY A 251 -14.05 8.42 25.44
C GLY A 251 -14.00 8.72 23.95
N ALA A 252 -14.61 9.85 23.55
CA ALA A 252 -14.54 10.37 22.19
C ALA A 252 -13.09 10.74 21.81
N LEU A 253 -12.77 10.73 20.52
CA LEU A 253 -11.49 11.25 20.02
C LEU A 253 -11.34 12.72 20.45
N PRO A 254 -10.23 13.13 21.09
CA PRO A 254 -10.09 14.48 21.62
C PRO A 254 -10.25 15.54 20.51
N ARG A 255 -11.02 16.60 20.77
CA ARG A 255 -11.28 17.66 19.79
C ARG A 255 -10.00 18.32 19.27
N GLU A 256 -9.01 18.48 20.13
CA GLU A 256 -7.69 18.98 19.77
C GLU A 256 -6.97 18.04 18.79
N ALA A 257 -6.98 16.72 19.06
CA ALA A 257 -6.43 15.72 18.14
C ALA A 257 -7.15 15.74 16.79
N ILE A 258 -8.48 15.90 16.76
CA ILE A 258 -9.25 16.05 15.51
C ILE A 258 -8.80 17.29 14.74
N ALA A 259 -8.64 18.43 15.42
CA ALA A 259 -8.20 19.67 14.77
C ALA A 259 -6.79 19.53 14.16
N VAL A 260 -5.86 18.91 14.88
CA VAL A 260 -4.51 18.62 14.38
C VAL A 260 -4.55 17.66 13.20
N LEU A 261 -5.33 16.57 13.28
CA LEU A 261 -5.49 15.60 12.19
C LEU A 261 -6.07 16.26 10.92
N LYS A 262 -7.09 17.09 11.06
CA LYS A 262 -7.66 17.83 9.92
C LYS A 262 -6.64 18.76 9.28
N ARG A 263 -5.90 19.53 10.09
CA ARG A 263 -4.85 20.42 9.57
C ARG A 263 -3.73 19.62 8.90
N PHE A 264 -3.31 18.50 9.48
CA PHE A 264 -2.36 17.59 8.85
C PHE A 264 -2.84 17.12 7.49
N LEU A 265 -4.07 16.58 7.38
CA LEU A 265 -4.64 16.04 6.14
C LEU A 265 -4.85 17.11 5.05
N SER A 266 -4.90 18.39 5.42
CA SER A 266 -4.99 19.49 4.46
C SER A 266 -3.66 19.92 3.82
N ILE A 267 -2.52 19.42 4.35
CA ILE A 267 -1.19 19.77 3.83
C ILE A 267 -1.01 19.15 2.45
N THR A 268 -0.96 20.01 1.44
CA THR A 268 -0.75 19.65 0.04
C THR A 268 0.09 20.73 -0.64
N GLY A 269 0.92 20.36 -1.60
CA GLY A 269 1.82 21.31 -2.26
C GLY A 269 2.96 20.61 -2.97
N ASN A 270 4.07 21.31 -3.21
CA ASN A 270 5.33 20.63 -3.50
C ASN A 270 5.99 20.12 -2.20
N PRO A 271 6.94 19.17 -2.28
CA PRO A 271 7.55 18.59 -1.09
C PRO A 271 8.24 19.61 -0.16
N ASP A 272 8.88 20.65 -0.69
CA ASP A 272 9.58 21.66 0.12
C ASP A 272 8.58 22.50 0.94
N GLU A 273 7.48 22.94 0.32
CA GLU A 273 6.37 23.63 1.00
C GLU A 273 5.74 22.75 2.07
N ALA A 274 5.50 21.48 1.76
CA ALA A 274 4.92 20.52 2.69
C ALA A 274 5.81 20.29 3.93
N VAL A 275 7.14 20.23 3.77
CA VAL A 275 8.08 20.17 4.90
C VAL A 275 7.91 21.40 5.80
N ALA A 276 7.84 22.60 5.23
CA ALA A 276 7.66 23.84 5.99
C ALA A 276 6.32 23.85 6.75
N GLU A 277 5.23 23.46 6.10
CA GLU A 277 3.90 23.36 6.72
C GLU A 277 3.83 22.32 7.82
N LEU A 278 4.47 21.16 7.64
CA LEU A 278 4.57 20.11 8.67
C LEU A 278 5.32 20.62 9.90
N ARG A 279 6.45 21.33 9.73
CA ARG A 279 7.20 21.91 10.86
C ARG A 279 6.38 22.99 11.58
N ALA A 280 5.62 23.80 10.84
CA ALA A 280 4.73 24.80 11.44
C ALA A 280 3.58 24.15 12.23
N LEU A 281 2.94 23.12 11.67
CA LEU A 281 1.89 22.33 12.33
C LEU A 281 2.39 21.76 13.65
N THR A 282 3.55 21.11 13.66
CA THR A 282 4.07 20.43 14.86
C THR A 282 4.56 21.42 15.91
N ALA A 283 5.12 22.56 15.52
CA ALA A 283 5.47 23.64 16.44
C ALA A 283 4.22 24.22 17.14
N ASP A 284 3.17 24.53 16.37
CA ASP A 284 1.91 25.08 16.90
C ASP A 284 1.22 24.09 17.86
N ALA A 285 1.20 22.81 17.47
CA ALA A 285 0.57 21.73 18.26
C ALA A 285 1.47 21.19 19.39
N LYS A 286 2.73 21.66 19.49
CA LYS A 286 3.75 21.17 20.44
C LYS A 286 3.96 19.65 20.37
N LEU A 287 3.96 19.10 19.16
CA LEU A 287 4.20 17.68 18.87
C LEU A 287 5.62 17.47 18.34
N ASP A 288 6.23 16.33 18.66
CA ASP A 288 7.54 15.96 18.13
C ASP A 288 7.41 14.93 17.00
N LEU A 289 7.59 15.39 15.76
CA LEU A 289 7.71 14.55 14.57
C LEU A 289 9.04 14.82 13.84
N ALA A 290 10.04 15.42 14.51
CA ALA A 290 11.24 15.92 13.84
C ALA A 290 11.93 14.82 13.03
N GLY A 291 12.12 13.63 13.61
CA GLY A 291 12.77 12.51 12.92
C GLY A 291 12.03 12.00 11.68
N ALA A 292 10.70 12.12 11.63
CA ALA A 292 9.92 11.72 10.45
C ALA A 292 9.97 12.79 9.35
N ILE A 293 9.89 14.08 9.74
CA ILE A 293 10.01 15.22 8.83
C ILE A 293 11.43 15.28 8.23
N ASP A 294 12.47 15.04 9.03
CA ASP A 294 13.87 15.03 8.59
C ASP A 294 14.13 13.90 7.58
N GLN A 295 13.50 12.73 7.77
CA GLN A 295 13.57 11.63 6.79
C GLN A 295 12.87 11.99 5.48
N PHE A 296 11.71 12.65 5.55
CA PHE A 296 11.03 13.16 4.36
C PHE A 296 11.90 14.18 3.61
N GLU A 297 12.44 15.17 4.32
CA GLU A 297 13.33 16.19 3.75
C GLU A 297 14.59 15.57 3.13
N SER A 298 15.21 14.58 3.80
CA SER A 298 16.35 13.84 3.26
C SER A 298 16.01 13.15 1.93
N ARG A 299 14.82 12.51 1.85
CA ARG A 299 14.34 11.88 0.61
C ARG A 299 14.14 12.91 -0.51
N VAL A 300 13.57 14.08 -0.20
CA VAL A 300 13.43 15.18 -1.16
C VAL A 300 14.79 15.64 -1.69
N GLY A 301 15.80 15.75 -0.82
CA GLY A 301 17.18 16.02 -1.21
C GLY A 301 17.75 14.97 -2.17
N PHE A 302 17.54 13.68 -1.89
CA PHE A 302 17.98 12.60 -2.79
C PHE A 302 17.21 12.55 -4.12
N MET A 303 15.95 12.97 -4.15
CA MET A 303 15.16 13.12 -5.38
C MET A 303 15.76 14.23 -6.26
N ALA A 304 16.01 15.41 -5.68
CA ALA A 304 16.63 16.52 -6.38
C ALA A 304 18.03 16.17 -6.91
N ALA A 305 18.84 15.47 -6.10
CA ALA A 305 20.17 14.99 -6.51
C ALA A 305 20.14 14.00 -7.70
N ARG A 306 19.00 13.33 -7.93
CA ARG A 306 18.75 12.45 -9.08
C ARG A 306 18.12 13.18 -10.28
N GLY A 307 17.95 14.50 -10.20
CA GLY A 307 17.38 15.31 -11.27
C GLY A 307 15.85 15.28 -11.33
N ILE A 308 15.17 14.78 -10.28
CA ILE A 308 13.71 14.83 -10.19
C ILE A 308 13.29 16.27 -9.85
N GLU A 309 12.36 16.82 -10.63
CA GLU A 309 11.87 18.18 -10.41
C GLU A 309 10.88 18.24 -9.22
N VAL A 310 11.44 18.48 -8.04
CA VAL A 310 10.69 18.54 -6.77
C VAL A 310 9.58 19.61 -6.83
N LYS A 311 9.84 20.76 -7.44
CA LYS A 311 8.88 21.88 -7.52
C LYS A 311 7.59 21.56 -8.29
N THR A 312 7.65 20.62 -9.23
CA THR A 312 6.49 20.19 -10.02
C THR A 312 5.88 18.88 -9.50
N THR A 313 6.53 18.26 -8.51
CA THR A 313 5.99 17.09 -7.80
C THR A 313 4.85 17.52 -6.89
N ARG A 314 3.73 16.80 -6.93
CA ARG A 314 2.62 17.00 -5.98
C ARG A 314 2.81 16.09 -4.79
N PHE A 315 2.75 16.66 -3.60
CA PHE A 315 2.73 15.96 -2.34
C PHE A 315 1.40 16.21 -1.63
N SER A 316 0.89 15.18 -0.96
CA SER A 316 -0.25 15.28 -0.05
C SER A 316 -0.05 14.34 1.14
N THR A 317 -0.27 14.85 2.35
CA THR A 317 -0.30 14.03 3.57
C THR A 317 -1.52 13.12 3.66
N ALA A 318 -2.56 13.39 2.88
CA ALA A 318 -3.77 12.57 2.76
C ALA A 318 -3.70 11.59 1.59
N PHE A 319 -2.53 11.42 0.97
CA PHE A 319 -2.31 10.47 -0.10
C PHE A 319 -2.27 9.05 0.47
N GLY A 320 -3.11 8.17 -0.07
CA GLY A 320 -3.16 6.75 0.28
C GLY A 320 -3.59 5.90 -0.91
N ARG A 321 -2.95 4.74 -1.09
CA ARG A 321 -3.07 3.92 -2.32
C ARG A 321 -4.09 2.78 -2.26
N GLY A 322 -4.77 2.59 -1.12
CA GLY A 322 -5.75 1.51 -0.98
C GLY A 322 -5.13 0.12 -0.78
N LEU A 323 -3.81 0.05 -0.57
CA LEU A 323 -3.09 -1.19 -0.26
C LEU A 323 -2.60 -1.11 1.19
N ASP A 324 -2.99 -2.10 2.00
CA ASP A 324 -2.83 -2.05 3.44
C ASP A 324 -1.36 -2.23 3.91
N TYR A 325 -0.46 -2.62 3.01
CA TYR A 325 0.93 -2.97 3.34
C TYR A 325 1.94 -1.82 3.20
N TYR A 326 1.57 -0.65 2.69
CA TYR A 326 2.49 0.49 2.64
C TYR A 326 2.72 1.09 4.04
N THR A 327 3.95 1.54 4.27
CA THR A 327 4.47 1.92 5.61
C THR A 327 5.24 3.24 5.61
N GLY A 328 5.49 3.83 4.44
CA GLY A 328 6.30 5.03 4.31
C GLY A 328 6.01 5.77 3.01
N PHE A 329 7.05 6.20 2.30
CA PHE A 329 6.95 6.89 1.01
C PHE A 329 6.06 6.14 0.03
N GLU A 330 5.16 6.86 -0.64
CA GLU A 330 4.32 6.36 -1.70
C GLU A 330 4.35 7.30 -2.90
N PHE A 331 4.19 6.76 -4.10
CA PHE A 331 4.10 7.57 -5.30
C PHE A 331 3.28 6.93 -6.42
N GLU A 332 2.78 7.80 -7.29
CA GLU A 332 2.12 7.46 -8.54
C GLU A 332 2.58 8.40 -9.66
N LEU A 333 2.75 7.84 -10.86
CA LEU A 333 2.98 8.60 -12.08
C LEU A 333 1.72 8.59 -12.92
N HIS A 334 1.22 9.77 -13.26
CA HIS A 334 0.01 9.97 -14.05
C HIS A 334 0.34 10.69 -15.35
N HIS A 335 -0.37 10.40 -16.42
CA HIS A 335 -0.33 11.23 -17.64
C HIS A 335 -1.59 12.08 -17.72
N ARG A 336 -1.47 13.33 -18.18
CA ARG A 336 -2.61 14.22 -18.34
C ARG A 336 -3.67 13.57 -19.24
N GLY A 337 -4.90 13.44 -18.73
CA GLY A 337 -5.99 12.80 -19.47
C GLY A 337 -6.02 11.27 -19.45
N ASN A 338 -5.18 10.59 -18.66
CA ASN A 338 -5.27 9.13 -18.43
C ASN A 338 -6.42 8.73 -17.48
N GLY A 339 -7.19 9.70 -16.97
CA GLY A 339 -8.21 9.46 -15.96
C GLY A 339 -7.61 9.36 -14.56
N ALA A 340 -8.21 8.53 -13.71
CA ALA A 340 -7.80 8.37 -12.31
C ALA A 340 -6.75 7.26 -12.08
N GLU A 341 -6.55 6.37 -13.06
CA GLU A 341 -5.62 5.25 -12.93
C GLU A 341 -4.18 5.67 -13.21
N PRO A 342 -3.21 5.34 -12.34
CA PRO A 342 -1.81 5.63 -12.57
C PRO A 342 -1.19 4.77 -13.69
N LEU A 343 -0.06 5.23 -14.24
CA LEU A 343 0.78 4.50 -15.18
C LEU A 343 1.87 3.69 -14.48
N VAL A 344 2.37 4.23 -13.38
CA VAL A 344 3.35 3.62 -12.49
C VAL A 344 2.97 3.94 -11.06
N ALA A 345 3.29 3.02 -10.17
CA ALA A 345 2.81 2.96 -8.81
C ALA A 345 3.85 2.32 -7.93
N GLY A 346 4.31 3.02 -6.89
CA GLY A 346 5.24 2.42 -5.95
C GLY A 346 5.13 2.97 -4.56
N GLY A 347 6.01 2.47 -3.70
CA GLY A 347 6.16 2.92 -2.33
C GLY A 347 6.91 1.93 -1.46
N ARG A 348 7.03 2.29 -0.19
CA ARG A 348 7.74 1.55 0.85
C ARG A 348 6.79 0.71 1.69
N TYR A 349 7.13 -0.56 1.88
CA TYR A 349 6.25 -1.57 2.50
C TYR A 349 7.02 -2.51 3.44
N ASP A 350 7.74 -1.95 4.41
CA ASP A 350 8.63 -2.71 5.31
C ASP A 350 7.90 -3.76 6.17
N GLY A 351 6.59 -3.57 6.39
CA GLY A 351 5.77 -4.52 7.14
C GLY A 351 5.46 -5.82 6.39
N LEU A 352 5.53 -5.79 5.06
CA LEU A 352 5.16 -6.93 4.21
C LEU A 352 6.02 -8.16 4.50
N MET A 353 7.32 -7.98 4.70
CA MET A 353 8.26 -9.09 4.88
C MET A 353 7.97 -9.88 6.15
N THR A 354 7.62 -9.20 7.24
CA THR A 354 7.21 -9.86 8.49
C THR A 354 5.84 -10.51 8.37
N GLN A 355 4.92 -9.92 7.61
CA GLN A 355 3.61 -10.52 7.32
C GLN A 355 3.73 -11.80 6.48
N LEU A 356 4.76 -11.88 5.62
CA LEU A 356 5.09 -13.07 4.84
C LEU A 356 5.97 -14.09 5.59
N GLY A 357 6.22 -13.89 6.89
CA GLY A 357 6.90 -14.87 7.74
C GLY A 357 8.39 -14.59 8.03
N SER A 358 8.94 -13.45 7.63
CA SER A 358 10.28 -13.05 8.07
C SER A 358 10.33 -12.90 9.61
N PRO A 359 11.33 -13.46 10.30
CA PRO A 359 11.45 -13.34 11.76
C PRO A 359 11.85 -11.93 12.22
N THR A 360 12.39 -11.11 11.30
CA THR A 360 12.85 -9.75 11.58
C THR A 360 12.34 -8.78 10.51
N PRO A 361 12.13 -7.49 10.85
CA PRO A 361 11.80 -6.46 9.85
C PRO A 361 12.86 -6.40 8.75
N ILE A 362 12.41 -6.35 7.49
CA ILE A 362 13.26 -6.16 6.33
C ILE A 362 12.71 -4.96 5.56
N ALA A 363 13.55 -3.94 5.41
CA ALA A 363 13.18 -2.75 4.65
C ALA A 363 12.87 -3.12 3.20
N ALA A 364 11.75 -2.62 2.66
CA ALA A 364 11.29 -3.00 1.34
C ALA A 364 10.65 -1.80 0.62
N VAL A 365 11.06 -1.57 -0.63
CA VAL A 365 10.51 -0.49 -1.48
C VAL A 365 10.53 -0.96 -2.92
N GLY A 366 9.53 -0.57 -3.70
CA GLY A 366 9.41 -0.99 -5.08
C GLY A 366 8.31 -0.27 -5.83
N PHE A 367 8.14 -0.65 -7.09
CA PHE A 367 7.07 -0.13 -7.94
C PHE A 367 6.65 -1.11 -9.02
N SER A 368 5.45 -0.90 -9.52
CA SER A 368 4.83 -1.64 -10.62
C SER A 368 4.38 -0.69 -11.73
N VAL A 369 4.45 -1.21 -12.95
CA VAL A 369 4.20 -0.50 -14.21
C VAL A 369 3.02 -1.16 -14.92
N TRP A 370 1.99 -0.38 -15.29
CA TRP A 370 0.89 -0.86 -16.13
C TRP A 370 1.28 -0.79 -17.61
N VAL A 371 1.89 -1.86 -18.10
CA VAL A 371 2.42 -2.00 -19.46
C VAL A 371 1.36 -1.67 -20.53
N ASP A 372 0.13 -2.16 -20.37
CA ASP A 372 -0.96 -1.92 -21.33
C ASP A 372 -1.33 -0.44 -21.43
N ALA A 373 -1.36 0.26 -20.30
CA ALA A 373 -1.71 1.68 -20.23
C ALA A 373 -0.62 2.52 -20.89
N LEU A 374 0.65 2.27 -20.54
CA LEU A 374 1.79 2.96 -21.15
C LEU A 374 1.92 2.69 -22.64
N THR A 375 1.75 1.44 -23.08
CA THR A 375 1.79 1.08 -24.51
C THR A 375 0.71 1.83 -25.30
N ARG A 376 -0.49 1.98 -24.73
CA ARG A 376 -1.60 2.71 -25.35
C ARG A 376 -1.31 4.20 -25.48
N ILE A 377 -0.70 4.82 -24.47
CA ILE A 377 -0.35 6.25 -24.49
C ILE A 377 0.84 6.50 -25.41
N GLY A 378 1.92 5.71 -25.30
CA GLY A 378 3.12 5.87 -26.12
C GLY A 378 2.82 5.84 -27.62
N ARG A 379 1.90 4.96 -28.06
CA ARG A 379 1.43 4.92 -29.46
C ARG A 379 0.72 6.20 -29.90
N LYS A 380 0.02 6.90 -29.01
CA LYS A 380 -0.67 8.17 -29.32
C LYS A 380 0.28 9.36 -29.37
N VAL A 381 1.38 9.31 -28.62
CA VAL A 381 2.41 10.38 -28.60
C VAL A 381 3.34 10.28 -29.80
N GLY A 382 3.58 9.06 -30.31
CA GLY A 382 4.41 8.82 -31.48
C GLY A 382 3.69 8.89 -32.84
N ALA A 383 2.37 9.12 -32.86
CA ALA A 383 1.55 9.32 -34.05
C ALA A 383 1.21 10.81 -34.19
#